data_AF-A0A975LAZ4-F1
#
_entry.id   AF-A0A975LAZ4-F1
#
_cell.length_a   1.000
_cell.length_b   1.000
_cell.length_c   1.000
_cell.angle_alpha   90.00
_cell.angle_beta   90.00
_cell.angle_gamma   90.00
#
_symmetry.space_group_name_H-M   'P 1'
#
loop_
_entity.id
_entity.type
_entity.pdbx_description
1 polymer ?
#
loop_
_entity_poly.entity_id
_entity_poly.type
_entity_poly.pdbx_seq_one_letter_code
_entity_poly.pdbx_strand_id
1 'polypeptide(L)'
;MFDGLTARLAERSGAGLVYASGGAIARGHGVPDIGLLGVTEVADRLAQITAVTSLPVIADADTGFGNAVNAVRTVGLFERAGVAGLHLEDQTFPKRCGHLDDKSLVPTAEMVGKLRAVLDARTDPDLVVIARTDAIASEGWTPRWSVRAPTGRPEPTSSSSRPPRAWNRSS
;
A
#
# COMPACT_ATOMS: atom_id res chain seq x y z
N MET A 1 -9.09 8.11 1.03
CA MET A 1 -9.23 8.90 -0.23
C MET A 1 -9.18 7.95 -1.42
N PHE A 2 -9.59 8.42 -2.60
CA PHE A 2 -9.58 7.61 -3.83
C PHE A 2 -9.27 8.40 -5.11
N ASP A 3 -9.08 9.73 -5.03
CA ASP A 3 -8.76 10.58 -6.17
C ASP A 3 -7.95 11.83 -5.75
N GLY A 4 -7.48 12.60 -6.73
CA GLY A 4 -6.68 13.80 -6.48
C GLY A 4 -7.44 14.93 -5.78
N LEU A 5 -8.76 15.05 -6.01
CA LEU A 5 -9.59 16.06 -5.35
C LEU A 5 -9.66 15.80 -3.84
N THR A 6 -9.99 14.57 -3.45
CA THR A 6 -10.06 14.17 -2.04
C THR A 6 -8.69 14.25 -1.35
N ALA A 7 -7.60 13.99 -2.07
CA ALA A 7 -6.23 14.18 -1.58
C ALA A 7 -5.92 15.66 -1.27
N ARG A 8 -6.22 16.57 -2.20
CA ARG A 8 -6.04 18.02 -2.01
C ARG A 8 -6.89 18.58 -0.88
N LEU A 9 -8.12 18.10 -0.75
CA LEU A 9 -9.00 18.49 0.36
C LEU A 9 -8.41 18.05 1.70
N ALA A 10 -7.93 16.81 1.81
CA ALA A 10 -7.29 16.32 3.03
C ALA A 10 -6.04 17.13 3.41
N GLU A 11 -5.18 17.47 2.43
CA GLU A 11 -4.02 18.34 2.63
C GLU A 11 -4.42 19.73 3.13
N ARG A 12 -5.42 20.36 2.52
CA ARG A 12 -5.93 21.67 2.95
C ARG A 12 -6.60 21.63 4.32
N SER A 13 -7.13 20.48 4.73
CA SER A 13 -7.67 20.25 6.07
C SER A 13 -6.59 20.00 7.13
N GLY A 14 -5.30 20.01 6.76
CA GLY A 14 -4.18 19.86 7.69
C GLY A 14 -3.85 18.40 8.03
N ALA A 15 -4.26 17.43 7.22
CA ALA A 15 -3.84 16.05 7.39
C ALA A 15 -2.31 15.92 7.28
N GLY A 16 -1.69 15.06 8.09
CA GLY A 16 -0.25 14.77 8.00
C GLY A 16 0.09 13.63 7.03
N LEU A 17 -0.91 12.86 6.62
CA LEU A 17 -0.81 11.67 5.77
C LEU A 17 -2.18 11.36 5.17
N VAL A 18 -2.19 10.72 4.02
CA VAL A 18 -3.41 10.22 3.39
C VAL A 18 -3.31 8.76 3.00
N TYR A 19 -4.44 8.06 3.09
CA TYR A 19 -4.56 6.65 2.75
C TYR A 19 -5.44 6.46 1.51
N ALA A 20 -4.87 5.88 0.46
CA ALA A 20 -5.56 5.50 -0.77
C ALA A 20 -6.22 4.12 -0.59
N SER A 21 -7.54 4.12 -0.39
CA SER A 21 -8.30 2.90 -0.10
C SER A 21 -8.63 2.13 -1.37
N GLY A 22 -8.31 0.84 -1.42
CA GLY A 22 -8.62 -0.03 -2.56
C GLY A 22 -10.13 -0.09 -2.81
N GLY A 23 -10.92 -0.30 -1.77
CA GLY A 23 -12.38 -0.31 -1.89
C GLY A 23 -13.00 1.03 -2.31
N ALA A 24 -12.42 2.17 -1.92
CA ALA A 24 -12.90 3.47 -2.39
C ALA A 24 -12.52 3.72 -3.86
N ILE A 25 -11.34 3.27 -4.30
CA ILE A 25 -10.91 3.31 -5.70
C ILE A 25 -11.82 2.41 -6.55
N ALA A 26 -12.09 1.17 -6.12
CA ALA A 26 -13.03 0.26 -6.77
C ALA A 26 -14.41 0.90 -6.97
N ARG A 27 -14.98 1.49 -5.91
CA ARG A 27 -16.27 2.19 -5.99
C ARG A 27 -16.21 3.44 -6.86
N GLY A 28 -15.08 4.14 -6.90
CA GLY A 28 -14.83 5.24 -7.83
C GLY A 28 -14.81 4.80 -9.31
N HIS A 29 -14.55 3.52 -9.58
CA HIS A 29 -14.66 2.90 -10.90
C HIS A 29 -16.03 2.23 -11.14
N GLY A 30 -16.98 2.39 -10.23
CA GLY A 30 -18.32 1.82 -10.36
C GLY A 30 -18.38 0.30 -10.12
N VAL A 31 -17.34 -0.30 -9.52
CA VAL A 31 -17.26 -1.74 -9.28
C VAL A 31 -17.15 -2.08 -7.78
N PRO A 32 -17.62 -3.26 -7.34
CA PRO A 32 -17.46 -3.69 -5.97
C PRO A 32 -16.01 -4.03 -5.61
N ASP A 33 -15.70 -3.97 -4.32
CA ASP A 33 -14.39 -4.26 -3.76
C ASP A 33 -14.17 -5.78 -3.55
N ILE A 34 -14.00 -6.50 -4.67
CA ILE A 34 -13.85 -7.96 -4.72
C ILE A 34 -12.67 -8.38 -5.62
N GLY A 35 -11.67 -7.50 -5.77
CA GLY A 35 -10.48 -7.77 -6.59
C GLY A 35 -10.71 -7.68 -8.11
N LEU A 36 -11.72 -6.91 -8.55
CA LEU A 36 -11.99 -6.71 -9.99
C LEU A 36 -10.99 -5.76 -10.66
N LEU A 37 -10.53 -4.74 -9.94
CA LEU A 37 -9.53 -3.83 -10.49
C LEU A 37 -8.17 -4.52 -10.57
N GLY A 38 -7.54 -4.38 -11.73
CA GLY A 38 -6.15 -4.78 -11.93
C GLY A 38 -5.17 -3.77 -11.34
N VAL A 39 -3.94 -4.21 -11.12
CA VAL A 39 -2.87 -3.36 -10.57
C VAL A 39 -2.59 -2.11 -11.41
N THR A 40 -2.77 -2.18 -12.74
CA THR A 40 -2.54 -1.01 -13.62
C THR A 40 -3.55 0.09 -13.33
N GLU A 41 -4.84 -0.24 -13.19
CA GLU A 41 -5.89 0.74 -12.90
C GLU A 41 -5.67 1.41 -11.54
N VAL A 42 -5.24 0.63 -10.54
CA VAL A 42 -4.91 1.16 -9.22
C VAL A 42 -3.63 2.01 -9.26
N ALA A 43 -2.59 1.58 -9.96
CA ALA A 43 -1.34 2.34 -10.10
C ALA A 43 -1.55 3.68 -10.82
N ASP A 44 -2.36 3.70 -11.88
CA ASP A 44 -2.71 4.94 -12.59
C ASP A 44 -3.46 5.91 -11.67
N ARG A 45 -4.39 5.39 -10.86
CA ARG A 45 -5.10 6.21 -9.87
C ARG A 45 -4.14 6.77 -8.82
N LEU A 46 -3.22 5.97 -8.33
CA LEU A 46 -2.21 6.40 -7.36
C LEU A 46 -1.32 7.50 -7.94
N ALA A 47 -0.90 7.37 -9.20
CA ALA A 47 -0.09 8.39 -9.88
C ALA A 47 -0.84 9.73 -10.00
N GLN A 48 -2.15 9.70 -10.26
CA GLN A 48 -2.98 10.91 -10.26
C GLN A 48 -3.07 11.55 -8.86
N ILE A 49 -3.20 10.74 -7.81
CA ILE A 49 -3.29 11.21 -6.42
C ILE A 49 -1.98 11.87 -5.99
N THR A 50 -0.85 11.17 -6.15
CA THR A 50 0.47 11.62 -5.69
C THR A 50 0.99 12.81 -6.50
N ALA A 51 0.57 12.97 -7.75
CA ALA A 51 0.92 14.14 -8.57
C ALA A 51 0.34 15.45 -8.01
N VAL A 52 -0.72 15.38 -7.20
CA VAL A 52 -1.42 16.56 -6.70
C VAL A 52 -1.38 16.70 -5.19
N THR A 53 -0.64 15.87 -4.45
CA THR A 53 -0.46 16.10 -3.01
C THR A 53 0.99 15.91 -2.64
N SER A 54 1.45 16.72 -1.70
CA SER A 54 2.79 16.57 -1.12
C SER A 54 2.76 15.76 0.18
N LEU A 55 1.57 15.37 0.64
CA LEU A 55 1.42 14.45 1.78
C LEU A 55 1.93 13.04 1.44
N PRO A 56 2.51 12.32 2.42
CA PRO A 56 2.80 10.90 2.27
C PRO A 56 1.50 10.13 1.96
N VAL A 57 1.55 9.30 0.93
CA VAL A 57 0.43 8.44 0.52
C VAL A 57 0.73 7.00 0.92
N ILE A 58 -0.14 6.39 1.72
CA ILE A 58 -0.17 4.93 1.94
C ILE A 58 -1.22 4.32 1.00
N ALA A 59 -0.82 3.33 0.21
CA ALA A 59 -1.70 2.64 -0.72
C ALA A 59 -2.18 1.27 -0.23
N ASP A 60 -3.40 0.92 -0.61
CA ASP A 60 -3.91 -0.44 -0.55
C ASP A 60 -3.42 -1.24 -1.76
N ALA A 61 -2.56 -2.24 -1.52
CA ALA A 61 -2.05 -3.12 -2.56
C ALA A 61 -2.80 -4.46 -2.62
N ASP A 62 -3.95 -4.59 -1.93
CA ASP A 62 -4.70 -5.83 -1.81
C ASP A 62 -3.75 -6.99 -1.44
N THR A 63 -3.81 -8.10 -2.17
CA THR A 63 -2.97 -9.29 -2.01
C THR A 63 -1.66 -9.20 -2.81
N GLY A 64 -1.37 -8.05 -3.42
CA GLY A 64 -0.31 -7.88 -4.43
C GLY A 64 -0.76 -8.26 -5.84
N PHE A 65 -2.07 -8.33 -6.08
CA PHE A 65 -2.71 -8.66 -7.36
C PHE A 65 -2.24 -10.01 -7.94
N GLY A 66 -2.03 -10.99 -7.06
CA GLY A 66 -1.63 -12.36 -7.41
C GLY A 66 -0.64 -12.98 -6.43
N ASN A 67 0.33 -13.73 -6.96
CA ASN A 67 1.37 -14.39 -6.16
C ASN A 67 2.57 -13.44 -5.87
N ALA A 68 3.66 -13.98 -5.34
CA ALA A 68 4.86 -13.20 -5.02
C ALA A 68 5.45 -12.42 -6.22
N VAL A 69 5.41 -12.98 -7.42
CA VAL A 69 5.91 -12.31 -8.64
C VAL A 69 5.01 -11.12 -9.00
N ASN A 70 3.70 -11.27 -8.85
CA ASN A 70 2.75 -10.17 -9.05
C ASN A 70 2.93 -9.08 -7.98
N ALA A 71 3.16 -9.47 -6.73
CA ALA A 71 3.40 -8.54 -5.63
C ALA A 71 4.67 -7.69 -5.86
N VAL A 72 5.75 -8.31 -6.34
CA VAL A 72 6.97 -7.58 -6.73
C VAL A 72 6.69 -6.55 -7.83
N ARG A 73 5.96 -6.93 -8.88
CA ARG A 73 5.55 -5.99 -9.94
C ARG A 73 4.69 -4.84 -9.36
N THR A 74 3.79 -5.16 -8.44
CA THR A 74 2.89 -4.20 -7.78
C THR A 74 3.68 -3.15 -6.99
N VAL A 75 4.61 -3.58 -6.15
CA VAL A 75 5.47 -2.66 -5.39
C VAL A 75 6.23 -1.73 -6.32
N GLY A 76 6.86 -2.26 -7.37
CA GLY A 76 7.57 -1.41 -8.33
C GLY A 76 6.66 -0.39 -9.04
N LEU A 77 5.40 -0.76 -9.36
CA LEU A 77 4.44 0.18 -9.93
C LEU A 77 4.01 1.26 -8.94
N PHE A 78 3.77 0.89 -7.68
CA PHE A 78 3.30 1.81 -6.65
C PHE A 78 4.42 2.77 -6.23
N GLU A 79 5.66 2.29 -6.11
CA GLU A 79 6.86 3.13 -5.93
C GLU A 79 6.99 4.16 -7.06
N ARG A 80 6.86 3.72 -8.33
CA ARG A 80 6.89 4.64 -9.48
C ARG A 80 5.74 5.65 -9.45
N ALA A 81 4.58 5.26 -8.94
CA ALA A 81 3.47 6.15 -8.70
C ALA A 81 3.74 7.14 -7.56
N GLY A 82 4.82 6.99 -6.78
CA GLY A 82 5.23 7.96 -5.76
C GLY A 82 4.54 7.78 -4.40
N VAL A 83 4.05 6.59 -4.09
CA VAL A 83 3.50 6.30 -2.74
C VAL A 83 4.64 6.23 -1.72
N ALA A 84 4.37 6.66 -0.48
CA ALA A 84 5.33 6.57 0.63
C ALA A 84 5.28 5.21 1.33
N GLY A 85 4.18 4.47 1.16
CA GLY A 85 4.05 3.12 1.66
C GLY A 85 2.86 2.40 1.05
N LEU A 86 2.78 1.11 1.33
CA LEU A 86 1.66 0.27 0.91
C LEU A 86 1.38 -0.81 1.96
N HIS A 87 0.15 -1.30 2.02
CA HIS A 87 -0.12 -2.55 2.73
C HIS A 87 -0.46 -3.70 1.79
N LEU A 88 0.00 -4.89 2.16
CA LEU A 88 -0.27 -6.17 1.51
C LEU A 88 -1.00 -7.08 2.49
N GLU A 89 -2.08 -7.73 2.04
CA GLU A 89 -2.89 -8.62 2.86
C GLU A 89 -2.74 -10.10 2.51
N ASP A 90 -3.08 -10.95 3.48
CA ASP A 90 -2.90 -12.41 3.42
C ASP A 90 -4.15 -13.16 2.95
N GLN A 91 -5.13 -12.47 2.35
CA GLN A 91 -6.25 -13.11 1.69
C GLN A 91 -5.80 -13.88 0.44
N THR A 92 -6.50 -14.97 0.11
CA THR A 92 -6.39 -15.62 -1.19
C THR A 92 -6.95 -14.72 -2.29
N PHE A 93 -6.38 -14.76 -3.49
CA PHE A 93 -6.90 -14.02 -4.64
C PHE A 93 -8.01 -14.82 -5.37
N PRO A 94 -9.11 -14.18 -5.83
CA PRO A 94 -9.47 -12.77 -5.61
C PRO A 94 -9.89 -12.50 -4.17
N LYS A 95 -9.49 -11.33 -3.65
CA LYS A 95 -9.78 -10.90 -2.29
C LYS A 95 -11.23 -10.45 -2.11
N ARG A 96 -11.71 -10.41 -0.86
CA ARG A 96 -12.99 -9.80 -0.50
C ARG A 96 -12.75 -8.60 0.42
N CYS A 97 -13.70 -7.67 0.45
CA CYS A 97 -13.68 -6.57 1.41
C CYS A 97 -13.51 -7.12 2.84
N GLY A 98 -12.59 -6.52 3.61
CA GLY A 98 -12.24 -6.99 4.96
C GLY A 98 -13.39 -7.00 5.98
N HIS A 99 -14.53 -6.36 5.67
CA HIS A 99 -15.73 -6.36 6.51
C HIS A 99 -16.73 -7.47 6.14
N LEU A 100 -16.45 -8.28 5.13
CA LEU A 100 -17.31 -9.40 4.71
C LEU A 100 -16.83 -10.71 5.32
N ASP A 101 -17.79 -11.61 5.55
CA ASP A 101 -17.57 -12.99 5.97
C ASP A 101 -17.01 -13.85 4.82
N ASP A 102 -16.57 -15.07 5.14
CA ASP A 102 -16.03 -16.06 4.19
C ASP A 102 -14.77 -15.62 3.44
N LYS A 103 -13.82 -15.02 4.16
CA LYS A 103 -12.46 -14.76 3.67
C LYS A 103 -11.63 -16.02 3.82
N SER A 104 -10.91 -16.39 2.76
CA SER A 104 -9.88 -17.42 2.82
C SER A 104 -8.50 -16.77 2.80
N LEU A 105 -7.54 -17.38 3.48
CA LEU A 105 -6.21 -16.83 3.66
C LEU A 105 -5.16 -17.76 3.08
N VAL A 106 -4.11 -17.20 2.50
CA VAL A 106 -2.93 -17.97 2.09
C VAL A 106 -2.20 -18.50 3.32
N PRO A 107 -1.43 -19.60 3.23
CA PRO A 107 -0.61 -20.08 4.34
C PRO A 107 0.38 -19.01 4.82
N THR A 108 0.71 -19.03 6.11
CA THR A 108 1.70 -18.11 6.70
C THR A 108 3.02 -18.07 5.92
N ALA A 109 3.53 -19.24 5.53
CA ALA A 109 4.78 -19.34 4.78
C ALA A 109 4.71 -18.62 3.43
N GLU A 110 3.56 -18.66 2.76
CA GLU A 110 3.33 -17.94 1.50
C GLU A 110 3.32 -16.43 1.72
N MET A 111 2.59 -15.94 2.73
CA MET A 111 2.55 -14.51 3.03
C MET A 111 3.94 -13.98 3.42
N VAL A 112 4.68 -14.71 4.27
CA VAL A 112 6.05 -14.35 4.64
C VAL A 112 6.99 -14.36 3.42
N GLY A 113 6.86 -15.35 2.54
CA GLY A 113 7.63 -15.42 1.29
C GLY A 113 7.34 -14.23 0.38
N LYS A 114 6.06 -13.86 0.24
CA LYS A 114 5.62 -12.68 -0.51
C LYS A 114 6.20 -11.39 0.08
N LEU A 115 6.15 -11.22 1.40
CA LEU A 115 6.71 -10.05 2.10
C LEU A 115 8.23 -9.94 1.91
N ARG A 116 8.97 -11.05 1.97
CA ARG A 116 10.41 -11.05 1.68
C ARG A 116 10.69 -10.64 0.24
N ALA A 117 10.00 -11.23 -0.73
CA ALA A 117 10.17 -10.92 -2.14
C ALA A 117 9.94 -9.42 -2.44
N VAL A 118 8.92 -8.80 -1.86
CA VAL A 118 8.67 -7.36 -2.06
C VAL A 118 9.69 -6.49 -1.33
N LEU A 119 10.15 -6.88 -0.15
CA LEU A 119 11.18 -6.14 0.59
C LEU A 119 12.53 -6.17 -0.12
N ASP A 120 12.85 -7.28 -0.78
CA ASP A 120 14.09 -7.45 -1.55
C ASP A 120 14.03 -6.70 -2.89
N ALA A 121 12.85 -6.59 -3.50
CA ALA A 121 12.67 -5.98 -4.82
C ALA A 121 12.39 -4.46 -4.81
N ARG A 122 12.02 -3.90 -3.66
CA ARG A 122 11.76 -2.47 -3.51
C ARG A 122 13.03 -1.67 -3.86
N THR A 123 12.86 -0.58 -4.59
CA THR A 123 13.99 0.27 -5.01
C THR A 123 14.19 1.45 -4.07
N ASP A 124 13.14 1.85 -3.35
CA ASP A 124 13.22 2.90 -2.35
C ASP A 124 13.42 2.29 -0.94
N PRO A 125 14.58 2.51 -0.28
CA PRO A 125 14.82 2.01 1.07
C PRO A 125 13.91 2.66 2.13
N ASP A 126 13.25 3.77 1.82
CA ASP A 126 12.30 4.46 2.70
C ASP A 126 10.84 4.04 2.46
N LEU A 127 10.55 3.26 1.40
CA LEU A 127 9.20 2.72 1.18
C LEU A 127 8.77 1.85 2.36
N VAL A 128 7.65 2.22 2.98
CA VAL A 128 7.07 1.44 4.08
C VAL A 128 6.18 0.32 3.52
N VAL A 129 6.52 -0.93 3.84
CA VAL A 129 5.68 -2.11 3.56
C VAL A 129 4.96 -2.53 4.84
N ILE A 130 3.64 -2.44 4.82
CA ILE A 130 2.76 -2.79 5.94
C ILE A 130 2.13 -4.15 5.65
N ALA A 131 2.38 -5.13 6.50
CA ALA A 131 1.72 -6.42 6.36
C ALA A 131 0.37 -6.38 7.11
N ARG A 132 -0.72 -6.61 6.37
CA ARG A 132 -2.09 -6.70 6.89
C ARG A 132 -2.49 -8.17 7.00
N THR A 133 -3.19 -8.53 8.07
CA THR A 133 -3.80 -9.86 8.20
C THR A 133 -5.30 -9.75 8.41
N ASP A 134 -6.06 -10.59 7.69
CA ASP A 134 -7.52 -10.71 7.85
C ASP A 134 -7.92 -11.89 8.74
N ALA A 135 -6.95 -12.52 9.41
CA ALA A 135 -7.10 -13.73 10.22
C ALA A 135 -7.99 -13.59 11.46
N ILE A 136 -8.24 -12.37 11.96
CA ILE A 136 -9.01 -12.20 13.19
C ILE A 136 -10.42 -12.81 13.09
N ALA A 137 -11.05 -12.75 11.92
CA ALA A 137 -12.41 -13.25 11.71
C ALA A 137 -12.47 -14.79 11.58
N SER A 138 -11.42 -15.42 11.04
CA SER A 138 -11.40 -16.86 10.75
C SER A 138 -10.60 -17.68 11.76
N GLU A 139 -9.53 -17.11 12.32
CA GLU A 139 -8.54 -17.80 13.15
C GLU A 139 -8.44 -17.20 14.59
N GLY A 140 -9.09 -16.06 14.86
CA GLY A 140 -9.09 -15.40 16.18
C GLY A 140 -7.83 -14.57 16.47
N TRP A 141 -7.53 -14.32 17.75
CA TRP A 141 -6.48 -13.39 18.19
C TRP A 141 -5.05 -13.95 18.21
N THR A 142 -4.87 -15.22 17.84
CA THR A 142 -3.55 -15.85 17.87
C THR A 142 -2.66 -15.23 16.78
N PRO A 143 -1.47 -14.68 17.12
CA PRO A 143 -0.59 -14.08 16.13
C PRO A 143 -0.15 -15.10 15.07
N ARG A 144 -0.47 -14.80 13.80
CA ARG A 144 -0.23 -15.69 12.65
C ARG A 144 1.23 -15.73 12.20
N TRP A 145 1.92 -14.61 12.34
CA TRP A 145 3.32 -14.44 12.01
C TRP A 145 3.90 -13.23 12.73
N SER A 146 5.22 -13.23 12.87
CA SER A 146 5.98 -12.03 13.21
C SER A 146 7.08 -11.86 12.17
N VAL A 147 7.12 -10.69 11.55
CA VAL A 147 8.25 -10.27 10.73
C VAL A 147 8.94 -9.17 11.52
N ARG A 148 10.18 -9.43 11.96
CA ARG A 148 11.00 -8.35 12.51
C ARG A 148 11.45 -7.50 11.33
N ALA A 149 11.25 -6.18 11.43
CA ALA A 149 11.98 -5.24 10.59
C ALA A 149 13.49 -5.58 10.69
N PRO A 150 14.26 -5.50 9.60
CA PRO A 150 15.71 -5.67 9.67
C PRO A 150 16.27 -4.82 10.81
N THR A 151 17.03 -5.44 11.71
CA THR A 151 17.67 -4.73 12.82
C THR A 151 18.71 -3.78 12.22
N GLY A 152 18.39 -2.50 12.20
CA GLY A 152 19.21 -1.46 11.59
C GLY A 152 18.36 -0.51 10.79
N ARG A 153 17.60 0.35 11.49
CA ARG A 153 17.26 1.64 10.89
C ARG A 153 18.61 2.33 10.68
N PRO A 154 19.01 2.73 9.46
CA PRO A 154 20.13 3.64 9.33
C PRO A 154 19.81 4.83 10.24
N GLU A 155 20.74 5.25 11.09
CA GLU A 155 20.65 6.60 11.62
C GLU A 155 20.42 7.54 10.42
N PRO A 156 19.56 8.55 10.54
CA PRO A 156 19.37 9.49 9.45
C PRO A 156 20.74 10.06 9.11
N THR A 157 21.33 9.58 8.01
CA THR A 157 22.64 10.05 7.57
C THR A 157 22.41 11.50 7.16
N SER A 158 23.17 12.39 7.77
CA SER A 158 23.16 13.83 7.50
C SER A 158 23.63 14.19 6.07
N SER A 159 23.60 13.23 5.13
CA SER A 159 24.19 13.35 3.80
C SER A 159 23.27 12.89 2.65
N SER A 160 21.98 12.69 2.89
CA SER A 160 21.00 12.69 1.80
C SER A 160 20.89 14.11 1.23
N SER A 161 21.74 14.43 0.25
CA SER A 161 21.71 15.69 -0.50
C SER A 161 20.52 15.79 -1.46
N ARG A 162 19.46 15.00 -1.24
CA ARG A 162 18.21 15.16 -1.95
C ARG A 162 17.45 16.25 -1.18
N PRO A 163 17.30 17.47 -1.74
CA PRO A 163 16.56 18.49 -1.03
C PRO A 163 15.16 17.94 -0.73
N PRO A 164 14.58 18.20 0.46
CA PRO A 164 13.14 18.00 0.63
C PRO A 164 12.49 18.67 -0.57
N ARG A 165 11.64 17.95 -1.33
CA ARG A 165 10.90 18.57 -2.43
C ARG A 165 10.31 19.84 -1.87
N ALA A 166 10.81 20.97 -2.36
CA ALA A 166 10.46 22.27 -1.81
C ALA A 166 8.93 22.35 -1.89
N TRP A 167 8.31 22.33 -0.71
CA TRP A 167 6.91 22.68 -0.56
C TRP A 167 6.85 24.14 -0.97
N ASN A 168 6.58 24.35 -2.26
CA ASN A 168 6.64 25.67 -2.87
C ASN A 168 5.47 26.47 -2.28
N ARG A 169 5.77 27.18 -1.18
CA ARG A 169 4.97 28.27 -0.66
C ARG A 169 5.16 29.42 -1.62
N SER A 170 4.21 29.58 -2.53
CA SER A 170 4.02 30.85 -3.23
C SER A 170 2.52 31.08 -3.37
N SER A 171 2.06 31.98 -2.51
CA SER A 171 0.99 32.97 -2.64
C SER A 171 -0.39 32.54 -3.12
#